data_AF-A0A535Q0C8-F1
#
_entry.id   AF-A0A535Q0C8-F1
#
_cell.length_a   1.000
_cell.length_b   1.000
_cell.length_c   1.000
_cell.angle_alpha   90.00
_cell.angle_beta   90.00
_cell.angle_gamma   90.00
#
_symmetry.space_group_name_H-M   'P 1'
#
loop_
_entity.id
_entity.type
_entity.pdbx_description
1 polymer ?
#
loop_
_entity_poly.entity_id
_entity_poly.type
_entity_poly.pdbx_seq_one_letter_code
_entity_poly.pdbx_strand_id
1 'polypeptide(L)'
;MMERDDEQQVASLVDAVLASAKYRDISKELITRIAAQELRKRHNSKEALKATKNKLHQVGGAYLNTREHYTLWLNELKVVTLSGNRQRLLDLCATMMTYHASTRERIAILPQFYAQIFSELPPIRSVLDIACGLNPLALPWMQLAEEGAAYYAYDIYHSMVDFLQGWLALMHVQGSAQVCDVLQTSPPQQADVAFLLKAIPCLEQLDKTAGHRLLREIHAQNLVVSFPIHSLGGRSRGMLEHYEAHFRELIASVQHWEMKHLIFDSELVFVVRK
;
A
#
# COMPACT_ATOMS: atom_id res chain seq x y z
N MET A 1 0.47 29.59 -9.68
CA MET A 1 1.36 30.07 -8.60
C MET A 1 0.52 30.19 -7.35
N MET A 2 0.96 29.59 -6.25
CA MET A 2 0.32 29.76 -4.95
C MET A 2 0.78 31.11 -4.39
N GLU A 3 -0.11 31.88 -3.75
CA GLU A 3 0.30 33.16 -3.17
C GLU A 3 1.24 32.93 -1.99
N ARG A 4 2.16 33.86 -1.72
CA ARG A 4 3.17 33.71 -0.66
C ARG A 4 2.55 33.51 0.74
N ASP A 5 1.35 34.05 0.94
CA ASP A 5 0.57 33.88 2.17
C ASP A 5 0.01 32.45 2.29
N ASP A 6 -0.49 31.87 1.19
CA ASP A 6 -0.95 30.48 1.13
C ASP A 6 0.17 29.49 1.45
N GLU A 7 1.39 29.72 0.96
CA GLU A 7 2.57 28.89 1.28
C GLU A 7 2.90 28.89 2.77
N GLN A 8 2.84 30.05 3.41
CA GLN A 8 3.08 30.17 4.86
C GLN A 8 1.97 29.50 5.67
N GLN A 9 0.71 29.64 5.25
CA GLN A 9 -0.42 28.99 5.91
C GLN A 9 -0.34 27.45 5.79
N VAL A 10 0.03 26.93 4.62
CA VAL A 10 0.26 25.48 4.42
C VAL A 10 1.37 24.99 5.32
N ALA A 11 2.51 25.68 5.36
CA ALA A 11 3.65 25.29 6.20
C ALA A 11 3.27 25.25 7.69
N SER A 12 2.59 26.28 8.20
CA SER A 12 2.13 26.33 9.59
C SER A 12 1.17 25.17 9.92
N LEU A 13 0.27 24.83 9.00
CA LEU A 13 -0.68 23.73 9.20
C LEU A 13 0.02 22.36 9.19
N VAL A 14 1.02 22.17 8.33
CA VAL A 14 1.86 20.97 8.28
C VAL A 14 2.60 20.78 9.61
N ASP A 15 3.21 21.84 10.14
CA ASP A 15 3.92 21.79 11.43
C ASP A 15 2.97 21.42 12.58
N ALA A 16 1.75 21.99 12.58
CA ALA A 16 0.72 21.66 13.57
C ALA A 16 0.18 20.22 13.47
N VAL A 17 0.26 19.59 12.29
CA VAL A 17 -0.04 18.17 12.11
C VAL A 17 1.13 17.31 12.61
N LEU A 18 2.36 17.64 12.21
CA LEU A 18 3.57 16.90 12.59
C LEU A 18 3.87 16.94 14.10
N ALA A 19 3.48 18.01 14.78
CA ALA A 19 3.55 18.11 16.25
C ALA A 19 2.67 17.07 16.96
N SER A 20 1.69 16.47 16.29
CA SER A 20 0.89 15.38 16.84
C SER A 20 1.60 14.04 16.70
N ALA A 21 1.82 13.36 17.82
CA ALA A 21 2.42 12.01 17.84
C ALA A 21 1.70 11.01 16.91
N LYS A 22 0.40 11.19 16.68
CA LYS A 22 -0.40 10.35 15.78
C LYS A 22 -0.07 10.55 14.30
N TYR A 23 0.47 11.68 13.86
CA TYR A 23 0.71 11.95 12.43
C TYR A 23 2.18 12.20 12.08
N ARG A 24 3.07 12.36 13.06
CA ARG A 24 4.51 12.60 12.85
C ARG A 24 5.23 11.57 11.97
N ASP A 25 4.69 10.36 11.88
CA ASP A 25 5.27 9.24 11.13
C ASP A 25 4.78 9.18 9.68
N ILE A 26 3.82 10.03 9.29
CA ILE A 26 3.30 10.09 7.93
C ILE A 26 4.17 11.03 7.09
N SER A 27 4.34 10.69 5.81
CA SER A 27 5.01 11.50 4.80
C SER A 27 4.58 12.97 4.87
N LYS A 28 5.57 13.85 4.97
CA LYS A 28 5.37 15.30 4.90
C LYS A 28 4.70 15.70 3.60
N GLU A 29 5.04 15.05 2.48
CA GLU A 29 4.45 15.32 1.15
C GLU A 29 2.94 15.13 1.15
N LEU A 30 2.46 14.01 1.70
CA LEU A 30 1.03 13.73 1.83
C LEU A 30 0.33 14.75 2.74
N ILE A 31 0.94 15.08 3.88
CA ILE A 31 0.40 16.08 4.81
C ILE A 31 0.28 17.43 4.11
N THR A 32 1.32 17.87 3.40
CA THR A 32 1.33 19.12 2.63
C THR A 32 0.24 19.11 1.56
N ARG A 33 0.06 18.01 0.83
CA ARG A 33 -0.99 17.88 -0.20
C ARG A 33 -2.38 18.08 0.39
N ILE A 34 -2.69 17.34 1.47
CA ILE A 34 -4.01 17.40 2.11
C ILE A 34 -4.23 18.78 2.75
N ALA A 35 -3.21 19.33 3.41
CA ALA A 35 -3.26 20.66 4.02
C ALA A 35 -3.61 21.74 2.98
N ALA A 36 -2.92 21.74 1.83
CA ALA A 36 -3.20 22.68 0.75
C ALA A 36 -4.61 22.51 0.15
N GLN A 37 -5.08 21.26 0.01
CA GLN A 37 -6.44 21.01 -0.48
C GLN A 37 -7.51 21.48 0.50
N GLU A 38 -7.33 21.28 1.81
CA GLU A 38 -8.31 21.67 2.81
C GLU A 38 -8.28 23.18 3.09
N LEU A 39 -7.12 23.84 3.05
CA LEU A 39 -7.07 25.31 3.17
C LEU A 39 -7.88 26.01 2.09
N ARG A 40 -7.86 25.51 0.84
CA ARG A 40 -8.68 26.06 -0.26
C ARG A 40 -10.19 25.85 -0.08
N LYS A 41 -10.60 24.88 0.73
CA LYS A 41 -12.02 24.49 0.91
C LYS A 41 -12.66 25.04 2.18
N ARG A 42 -11.85 25.45 3.16
CA ARG A 42 -12.33 25.83 4.50
C ARG A 42 -12.23 27.33 4.72
N HIS A 43 -13.02 27.84 5.65
CA HIS A 43 -13.08 29.27 5.93
C HIS A 43 -11.96 29.75 6.84
N ASN A 44 -11.32 28.85 7.60
CA ASN A 44 -10.23 29.19 8.52
C ASN A 44 -9.25 28.02 8.73
N SER A 45 -8.05 28.34 9.21
CA SER A 45 -6.96 27.37 9.41
C SER A 45 -7.27 26.29 10.46
N LYS A 46 -8.12 26.58 11.47
CA LYS A 46 -8.51 25.60 12.49
C LYS A 46 -9.38 24.49 11.90
N GLU A 47 -10.34 24.86 11.06
CA GLU A 47 -11.16 23.91 10.30
C GLU A 47 -10.32 23.08 9.33
N ALA A 48 -9.42 23.73 8.59
CA ALA A 48 -8.49 23.04 7.69
C ALA A 48 -7.61 22.04 8.45
N LEU A 49 -7.13 22.37 9.65
CA LEU A 49 -6.31 21.48 10.47
C LEU A 49 -7.11 20.25 10.92
N LYS A 50 -8.35 20.46 11.40
CA LYS A 50 -9.25 19.37 11.81
C LYS A 50 -9.58 18.46 10.62
N ALA A 51 -9.90 19.05 9.46
CA ALA A 51 -10.22 18.30 8.25
C ALA A 51 -9.00 17.50 7.74
N THR A 52 -7.81 18.09 7.77
CA THR A 52 -6.54 17.43 7.41
C THR A 52 -6.29 16.20 8.29
N LYS A 53 -6.39 16.35 9.62
CA LYS A 53 -6.24 15.25 10.58
C LYS A 53 -7.28 14.14 10.36
N ASN A 54 -8.54 14.51 10.11
CA ASN A 54 -9.60 13.55 9.82
C ASN A 54 -9.31 12.76 8.54
N LYS A 55 -8.85 13.43 7.48
CA LYS A 55 -8.52 12.78 6.22
C LYS A 55 -7.32 11.84 6.38
N LEU A 56 -6.25 12.26 7.06
CA LEU A 56 -5.09 11.40 7.37
C LEU A 56 -5.50 10.15 8.17
N HIS A 57 -6.48 10.28 9.09
CA HIS A 57 -6.98 9.13 9.82
C HIS A 57 -7.72 8.14 8.92
N GLN A 58 -8.56 8.63 7.99
CA GLN A 58 -9.31 7.79 7.06
C GLN A 58 -8.41 6.99 6.11
N VAL A 59 -7.34 7.62 5.61
CA VAL A 59 -6.54 7.06 4.50
C VAL A 59 -5.30 6.30 4.95
N GLY A 60 -4.95 6.36 6.24
CA GLY A 60 -3.84 5.59 6.79
C GLY A 60 -4.05 5.19 8.24
N GLY A 61 -4.45 6.13 9.09
CA GLY A 61 -4.56 5.90 10.54
C GLY A 61 -5.61 4.86 10.96
N ALA A 62 -6.50 4.42 10.08
CA ALA A 62 -7.47 3.36 10.33
C ALA A 62 -6.89 1.94 10.15
N TYR A 63 -5.73 1.81 9.50
CA TYR A 63 -5.15 0.52 9.14
C TYR A 63 -4.12 0.01 10.14
N LEU A 64 -3.47 0.87 10.92
CA LEU A 64 -2.41 0.51 11.88
C LEU A 64 -2.91 0.40 13.31
N ASN A 65 -2.61 -0.71 13.99
CA ASN A 65 -3.06 -0.93 15.37
C ASN A 65 -2.03 -0.52 16.45
N THR A 66 -0.73 -0.42 16.16
CA THR A 66 0.29 0.15 17.09
C THR A 66 1.55 0.56 16.32
N ARG A 67 2.38 1.45 16.88
CA ARG A 67 3.63 1.94 16.25
C ARG A 67 4.93 1.45 16.92
N GLU A 68 4.84 0.64 17.97
CA GLU A 68 5.95 0.52 18.95
C GLU A 68 6.72 -0.80 18.90
N HIS A 69 6.61 -1.59 17.83
CA HIS A 69 7.20 -2.95 17.82
C HIS A 69 8.20 -3.24 16.69
N TYR A 70 8.44 -2.32 15.75
CA TYR A 70 9.24 -2.63 14.56
C TYR A 70 10.69 -3.08 14.85
N THR A 71 11.38 -2.42 15.77
CA THR A 71 12.75 -2.83 16.16
C THR A 71 12.77 -4.22 16.79
N LEU A 72 11.79 -4.53 17.63
CA LEU A 72 11.66 -5.85 18.26
C LEU A 72 11.34 -6.92 17.22
N TRP A 73 10.38 -6.64 16.33
CA TRP A 73 10.01 -7.52 15.23
C TRP A 73 11.18 -7.83 14.32
N LEU A 74 11.99 -6.82 13.96
CA LEU A 74 13.16 -7.04 13.11
C LEU A 74 14.20 -7.95 13.78
N ASN A 75 14.38 -7.81 15.10
CA ASN A 75 15.26 -8.70 15.86
C ASN A 75 14.71 -10.14 15.91
N GLU A 76 13.40 -10.32 16.11
CA GLU A 76 12.76 -11.64 16.09
C GLU A 76 12.87 -12.30 14.71
N LEU A 77 12.61 -11.54 13.64
CA LEU A 77 12.78 -12.01 12.26
C LEU A 77 14.22 -12.43 12.00
N LYS A 78 15.21 -11.64 12.45
CA LYS A 78 16.63 -12.00 12.30
C LYS A 78 16.95 -13.34 12.95
N VAL A 79 16.49 -13.57 14.18
CA VAL A 79 16.71 -14.83 14.90
C VAL A 79 16.07 -16.00 14.16
N VAL A 80 14.83 -15.85 13.71
CA VAL A 80 14.10 -16.92 13.01
C VAL A 80 14.70 -17.22 11.63
N THR A 81 15.07 -16.20 10.85
CA THR A 81 15.73 -16.39 9.55
C THR A 81 17.06 -17.15 9.70
N LEU A 82 17.88 -16.79 10.70
CA LEU A 82 19.15 -17.50 10.98
C LEU A 82 18.94 -18.95 11.41
N SER A 83 17.80 -19.28 12.02
CA SER A 83 17.50 -20.66 12.43
C SER A 83 17.17 -21.58 11.26
N GLY A 84 16.85 -21.05 10.08
CA GLY A 84 16.40 -21.81 8.92
C GLY A 84 15.01 -22.47 9.08
N ASN A 85 14.31 -22.23 10.19
CA ASN A 85 13.00 -22.82 10.44
C ASN A 85 11.91 -22.08 9.66
N ARG A 86 11.61 -22.59 8.46
CA ARG A 86 10.61 -22.01 7.55
C ARG A 86 9.23 -21.87 8.20
N GLN A 87 8.73 -22.88 8.90
CA GLN A 87 7.40 -22.80 9.50
C GLN A 87 7.31 -21.67 10.54
N ARG A 88 8.33 -21.55 11.41
CA ARG A 88 8.41 -20.44 12.37
C ARG A 88 8.47 -19.08 11.69
N LEU A 89 9.17 -18.98 10.55
CA LEU A 89 9.22 -17.74 9.77
C LEU A 89 7.84 -17.36 9.25
N LEU A 90 7.12 -18.32 8.65
CA LEU A 90 5.75 -18.11 8.16
C LEU A 90 4.82 -17.69 9.30
N ASP A 91 4.85 -18.38 10.44
CA ASP A 91 3.99 -18.07 11.59
C ASP A 91 4.27 -16.67 12.15
N LEU A 92 5.55 -16.29 12.23
CA LEU A 92 5.96 -14.97 12.73
C LEU A 92 5.55 -13.85 11.77
N CYS A 93 5.80 -14.00 10.46
CA CYS A 93 5.37 -13.06 9.44
C CYS A 93 3.85 -12.88 9.46
N ALA A 94 3.09 -13.98 9.51
CA ALA A 94 1.63 -13.93 9.58
C ALA A 94 1.14 -13.21 10.85
N THR A 95 1.78 -13.45 11.99
CA THR A 95 1.48 -12.75 13.26
C THR A 95 1.68 -11.24 13.14
N MET A 96 2.82 -10.80 12.61
CA MET A 96 3.11 -9.38 12.41
C MET A 96 2.14 -8.73 11.42
N MET A 97 1.75 -9.44 10.36
CA MET A 97 0.74 -8.99 9.40
C MET A 97 -0.64 -8.73 10.03
N THR A 98 -0.95 -9.26 11.22
CA THR A 98 -2.22 -8.98 11.92
C THR A 98 -2.37 -7.54 12.42
N TYR A 99 -1.24 -6.83 12.57
CA TYR A 99 -1.20 -5.45 13.09
C TYR A 99 -1.58 -4.40 12.05
N HIS A 100 -1.78 -4.82 10.79
CA HIS A 100 -2.26 -3.99 9.72
C HIS A 100 -3.56 -4.56 9.14
N ALA A 101 -4.64 -3.77 9.09
CA ALA A 101 -5.99 -4.26 8.81
C ALA A 101 -6.10 -4.97 7.45
N SER A 102 -5.52 -4.39 6.39
CA SER A 102 -5.56 -4.96 5.03
C SER A 102 -4.86 -6.33 4.95
N THR A 103 -3.72 -6.48 5.62
CA THR A 103 -2.95 -7.73 5.61
C THR A 103 -3.55 -8.76 6.56
N ARG A 104 -4.13 -8.34 7.69
CA ARG A 104 -4.85 -9.22 8.63
C ARG A 104 -5.96 -9.98 7.93
N GLU A 105 -6.74 -9.30 7.09
CA GLU A 105 -7.82 -9.91 6.31
C GLU A 105 -7.31 -10.95 5.29
N ARG A 106 -6.05 -10.86 4.88
CA ARG A 106 -5.44 -11.75 3.88
C ARG A 106 -4.83 -13.02 4.49
N ILE A 107 -4.56 -13.06 5.80
CA ILE A 107 -3.82 -14.16 6.45
C ILE A 107 -4.44 -15.53 6.14
N ALA A 108 -5.76 -15.66 6.29
CA ALA A 108 -6.47 -16.93 6.09
C ALA A 108 -6.37 -17.45 4.64
N ILE A 109 -6.17 -16.54 3.67
CA ILE A 109 -6.07 -16.87 2.26
C ILE A 109 -4.64 -16.78 1.72
N LEU A 110 -3.64 -16.45 2.53
CA LEU A 110 -2.30 -16.05 2.06
C LEU A 110 -1.60 -17.12 1.19
N PRO A 111 -1.62 -18.42 1.54
CA PRO A 111 -0.98 -19.44 0.70
C PRO A 111 -1.65 -19.58 -0.67
N GLN A 112 -2.98 -19.65 -0.70
CA GLN A 112 -3.73 -19.77 -1.96
C GLN A 112 -3.72 -18.48 -2.79
N PHE A 113 -3.69 -17.32 -2.12
CA PHE A 113 -3.66 -16.00 -2.74
C PHE A 113 -2.45 -15.86 -3.65
N TYR A 114 -1.26 -16.05 -3.11
CA TYR A 114 -0.04 -15.93 -3.91
C TYR A 114 0.13 -17.10 -4.87
N ALA A 115 -0.20 -18.34 -4.49
CA ALA A 115 -0.10 -19.47 -5.42
C ALA A 115 -0.94 -19.27 -6.69
N GLN A 116 -2.19 -18.82 -6.57
CA GLN A 116 -3.06 -18.58 -7.73
C GLN A 116 -2.63 -17.35 -8.53
N ILE A 117 -2.28 -16.23 -7.88
CA ILE A 117 -1.80 -15.02 -8.58
C ILE A 117 -0.56 -15.34 -9.41
N PHE A 118 0.44 -16.00 -8.83
CA PHE A 118 1.68 -16.31 -9.54
C PHE A 118 1.49 -17.38 -10.62
N SER A 119 0.48 -18.27 -10.51
CA SER A 119 0.15 -19.22 -11.59
C SER A 119 -0.39 -18.53 -12.86
N GLU A 120 -0.91 -17.30 -12.72
CA GLU A 120 -1.42 -16.50 -13.83
C GLU A 120 -0.38 -15.55 -14.42
N LEU A 121 0.82 -15.51 -13.85
CA LEU A 121 1.92 -14.63 -14.24
C LEU A 121 3.06 -15.43 -14.87
N PRO A 122 3.87 -14.81 -15.76
CA PRO A 122 5.17 -15.36 -16.12
C PRO A 122 6.09 -15.40 -14.88
N PRO A 123 7.25 -16.06 -14.95
CA PRO A 123 8.25 -15.99 -13.88
C PRO A 123 8.57 -14.53 -13.51
N ILE A 124 8.32 -14.17 -12.26
CA ILE A 124 8.51 -12.81 -11.74
C ILE A 124 9.87 -12.71 -11.05
N ARG A 125 10.66 -11.72 -11.47
CA ARG A 125 11.96 -11.37 -10.88
C ARG A 125 11.91 -10.03 -10.16
N SER A 126 10.92 -9.19 -10.41
CA SER A 126 10.82 -7.87 -9.80
C SER A 126 9.38 -7.48 -9.46
N VAL A 127 9.19 -6.98 -8.24
CA VAL A 127 7.89 -6.54 -7.71
C VAL A 127 7.94 -5.08 -7.34
N LEU A 128 6.92 -4.32 -7.73
CA LEU A 128 6.63 -2.97 -7.26
C LEU A 128 5.36 -2.99 -6.40
N ASP A 129 5.46 -2.81 -5.09
CA ASP A 129 4.33 -2.89 -4.15
C ASP A 129 3.90 -1.49 -3.70
N ILE A 130 2.74 -1.02 -4.17
CA ILE A 130 2.22 0.33 -4.01
C ILE A 130 1.21 0.38 -2.87
N ALA A 131 1.42 1.30 -1.91
CA ALA A 131 0.68 1.34 -0.65
C ALA A 131 0.74 -0.03 0.05
N CYS A 132 1.97 -0.54 0.15
CA CYS A 132 2.26 -1.94 0.48
C CYS A 132 1.77 -2.36 1.87
N GLY A 133 1.62 -1.44 2.82
CA GLY A 133 1.39 -1.76 4.22
C GLY A 133 2.42 -2.79 4.72
N LEU A 134 1.95 -3.83 5.42
CA LEU A 134 2.80 -4.95 5.84
C LEU A 134 2.85 -6.12 4.84
N ASN A 135 2.39 -5.92 3.60
CA ASN A 135 2.39 -6.97 2.59
C ASN A 135 3.77 -7.55 2.24
N PRO A 136 4.89 -6.81 2.30
CA PRO A 136 6.19 -7.40 2.02
C PRO A 136 6.59 -8.52 2.99
N LEU A 137 5.96 -8.62 4.17
CA LEU A 137 6.13 -9.78 5.07
C LEU A 137 5.60 -11.08 4.45
N ALA A 138 4.78 -11.01 3.40
CA ALA A 138 4.29 -12.17 2.67
C ALA A 138 5.29 -12.71 1.63
N LEU A 139 6.49 -12.13 1.51
CA LEU A 139 7.57 -12.62 0.65
C LEU A 139 7.79 -14.15 0.72
N PRO A 140 7.78 -14.81 1.90
CA PRO A 140 7.98 -16.26 1.96
C PRO A 140 6.92 -17.10 1.25
N TRP A 141 5.76 -16.54 0.92
CA TRP A 141 4.69 -17.17 0.13
C TRP A 141 4.76 -16.80 -1.36
N MET A 142 5.51 -15.75 -1.72
CA MET A 142 5.73 -15.33 -3.10
C MET A 142 6.85 -16.20 -3.68
N GLN A 143 6.53 -17.07 -4.63
CA GLN A 143 7.51 -17.92 -5.33
C GLN A 143 8.29 -17.09 -6.36
N LEU A 144 8.97 -16.04 -5.90
CA LEU A 144 9.81 -15.21 -6.76
C LEU A 144 10.93 -16.07 -7.35
N ALA A 145 11.30 -15.81 -8.61
CA ALA A 145 12.36 -16.56 -9.26
C ALA A 145 13.64 -16.51 -8.42
N GLU A 146 14.16 -17.69 -8.05
CA GLU A 146 15.29 -17.82 -7.14
C GLU A 146 16.54 -17.24 -7.83
N GLU A 147 17.25 -16.36 -7.10
CA GLU A 147 18.38 -15.52 -7.51
C GLU A 147 18.08 -14.19 -8.23
N GLY A 148 18.44 -13.10 -7.54
CA GLY A 148 18.43 -11.74 -8.08
C GLY A 148 17.06 -11.07 -8.10
N ALA A 149 16.07 -11.61 -7.37
CA ALA A 149 14.76 -10.99 -7.26
C ALA A 149 14.84 -9.60 -6.59
N ALA A 150 14.08 -8.65 -7.11
CA ALA A 150 13.98 -7.28 -6.58
C ALA A 150 12.58 -7.00 -6.05
N TYR A 151 12.49 -6.28 -4.94
CA TYR A 151 11.24 -5.85 -4.33
C TYR A 151 11.33 -4.38 -3.97
N TYR A 152 10.43 -3.58 -4.54
CA TYR A 152 10.33 -2.15 -4.28
C TYR A 152 9.02 -1.86 -3.57
N ALA A 153 9.09 -1.54 -2.28
CA ALA A 153 7.92 -1.31 -1.43
C ALA A 153 7.73 0.19 -1.17
N TYR A 154 6.50 0.69 -1.38
CA TYR A 154 6.16 2.09 -1.19
C TYR A 154 4.97 2.23 -0.26
N ASP A 155 5.15 3.04 0.79
CA ASP A 155 4.06 3.45 1.68
C ASP A 155 4.29 4.87 2.20
N ILE A 156 3.34 5.40 2.97
CA ILE A 156 3.37 6.78 3.48
C ILE A 156 3.97 6.86 4.89
N TYR A 157 4.31 5.74 5.53
CA TYR A 157 4.79 5.67 6.91
C TYR A 157 6.31 5.46 7.00
N HIS A 158 7.03 6.40 7.61
CA HIS A 158 8.48 6.34 7.77
C HIS A 158 8.93 5.10 8.55
N SER A 159 8.40 4.91 9.77
CA SER A 159 8.80 3.79 10.63
C SER A 159 8.47 2.43 10.02
N MET A 160 7.40 2.35 9.22
CA MET A 160 7.03 1.11 8.51
C MET A 160 8.03 0.80 7.40
N VAL A 161 8.36 1.76 6.54
CA VAL A 161 9.28 1.48 5.43
C VAL A 161 10.69 1.21 5.93
N ASP A 162 11.13 1.84 7.02
CA ASP A 162 12.43 1.53 7.65
C ASP A 162 12.48 0.07 8.15
N PHE A 163 11.39 -0.39 8.77
CA PHE A 163 11.23 -1.79 9.17
C PHE A 163 11.27 -2.73 7.96
N LEU A 164 10.50 -2.42 6.91
CA LEU A 164 10.42 -3.23 5.70
C LEU A 164 11.77 -3.26 4.97
N GLN A 165 12.54 -2.18 4.98
CA GLN A 165 13.89 -2.14 4.42
C GLN A 165 14.82 -3.13 5.14
N GLY A 166 14.75 -3.18 6.48
CA GLY A 166 15.47 -4.17 7.27
C GLY A 166 15.03 -5.60 6.96
N TRP A 167 13.72 -5.82 6.80
CA TRP A 167 13.16 -7.12 6.43
C TRP A 167 13.62 -7.61 5.05
N LEU A 168 13.61 -6.75 4.02
CA LEU A 168 14.12 -7.08 2.68
C LEU A 168 15.59 -7.51 2.73
N ALA A 169 16.40 -6.82 3.54
CA ALA A 169 17.80 -7.18 3.73
C ALA A 169 17.98 -8.56 4.41
N LEU A 170 17.15 -8.90 5.40
CA LEU A 170 17.16 -10.23 6.03
C LEU A 170 16.78 -11.36 5.06
N MET A 171 15.90 -11.08 4.11
CA MET A 171 15.47 -12.05 3.09
C MET A 171 16.43 -12.13 1.90
N HIS A 172 17.51 -11.34 1.89
CA HIS A 172 18.46 -11.25 0.77
C HIS A 172 17.79 -10.89 -0.57
N VAL A 173 16.71 -10.11 -0.52
CA VAL A 173 16.00 -9.61 -1.71
C VAL A 173 16.54 -8.23 -2.07
N GLN A 174 16.83 -8.00 -3.35
CA GLN A 174 17.30 -6.70 -3.82
C GLN A 174 16.18 -5.65 -3.77
N GLY A 175 16.53 -4.37 -3.84
CA GLY A 175 15.54 -3.28 -3.90
C GLY A 175 15.44 -2.49 -2.61
N SER A 176 14.30 -1.83 -2.41
CA SER A 176 14.16 -0.81 -1.37
C SER A 176 12.73 -0.67 -0.86
N ALA A 177 12.59 -0.32 0.42
CA ALA A 177 11.36 0.23 0.96
C ALA A 177 11.51 1.74 1.14
N GLN A 178 10.57 2.53 0.62
CA GLN A 178 10.68 3.98 0.60
C GLN A 178 9.36 4.66 0.93
N VAL A 179 9.45 5.81 1.61
CA VAL A 179 8.29 6.67 1.82
C VAL A 179 7.92 7.34 0.49
N CYS A 180 6.66 7.25 0.09
CA CYS A 180 6.17 7.89 -1.13
C CYS A 180 4.67 8.22 -1.03
N ASP A 181 4.29 9.47 -1.31
CA ASP A 181 2.91 9.79 -1.69
C ASP A 181 2.74 9.53 -3.20
N VAL A 182 2.25 8.34 -3.54
CA VAL A 182 2.01 7.94 -4.95
C VAL A 182 0.97 8.80 -5.66
N LEU A 183 0.26 9.66 -4.93
CA LEU A 183 -0.62 10.66 -5.52
C LEU A 183 0.13 11.86 -6.11
N GLN A 184 1.38 12.08 -5.71
CA GLN A 184 2.24 13.14 -6.26
C GLN A 184 3.28 12.59 -7.22
N THR A 185 3.90 11.46 -6.87
CA THR A 185 5.05 10.92 -7.61
C THR A 185 4.84 9.44 -7.84
N SER A 186 4.81 9.01 -9.10
CA SER A 186 4.85 7.58 -9.41
C SER A 186 6.27 7.04 -9.16
N PRO A 187 6.42 5.86 -8.52
CA PRO A 187 7.73 5.24 -8.39
C PRO A 187 8.38 5.02 -9.77
N PRO A 188 9.66 5.40 -9.95
CA PRO A 188 10.33 5.33 -11.26
C PRO A 188 10.80 3.92 -11.65
N GLN A 189 10.78 2.96 -10.73
CA GLN A 189 11.32 1.63 -10.93
C GLN A 189 10.48 0.83 -11.92
N GLN A 190 11.17 0.16 -12.84
CA GLN A 190 10.56 -0.84 -13.69
C GLN A 190 10.49 -2.19 -12.96
N ALA A 191 9.36 -2.89 -13.06
CA ALA A 191 9.17 -4.20 -12.47
C ALA A 191 8.40 -5.15 -13.39
N ASP A 192 8.51 -6.46 -13.17
CA ASP A 192 7.74 -7.47 -13.89
C ASP A 192 6.27 -7.40 -13.48
N VAL A 193 6.00 -7.18 -12.19
CA VAL A 193 4.66 -7.02 -11.64
C VAL A 193 4.58 -5.84 -10.67
N ALA A 194 3.47 -5.10 -10.73
CA ALA A 194 3.11 -4.14 -9.70
C ALA A 194 1.86 -4.56 -8.93
N PHE A 195 1.92 -4.42 -7.62
CA PHE A 195 0.84 -4.71 -6.69
C PHE A 195 0.15 -3.42 -6.26
N LEU A 196 -1.18 -3.37 -6.41
CA LEU A 196 -2.06 -2.34 -5.87
C LEU A 196 -3.14 -3.03 -5.03
N LEU A 197 -2.75 -3.62 -3.91
CA LEU A 197 -3.62 -4.48 -3.10
C LEU A 197 -4.48 -3.66 -2.14
N LYS A 198 -5.79 -3.57 -2.41
CA LYS A 198 -6.75 -2.73 -1.67
C LYS A 198 -6.38 -1.24 -1.63
N ALA A 199 -5.52 -0.78 -2.54
CA ALA A 199 -4.99 0.57 -2.54
C ALA A 199 -5.92 1.59 -3.21
N ILE A 200 -6.46 1.26 -4.39
CA ILE A 200 -7.21 2.19 -5.25
C ILE A 200 -8.38 2.86 -4.52
N PRO A 201 -9.29 2.13 -3.82
CA PRO A 201 -10.42 2.78 -3.14
C PRO A 201 -9.99 3.78 -2.07
N CYS A 202 -8.85 3.55 -1.41
CA CYS A 202 -8.29 4.47 -0.42
C CYS A 202 -7.76 5.74 -1.11
N LEU A 203 -6.97 5.56 -2.17
CA LEU A 203 -6.38 6.65 -2.95
C LEU A 203 -7.45 7.56 -3.58
N GLU A 204 -8.55 6.97 -4.06
CA GLU A 204 -9.68 7.71 -4.66
C GLU A 204 -10.53 8.49 -3.64
N GLN A 205 -10.30 8.35 -2.34
CA GLN A 205 -10.85 9.26 -1.33
C GLN A 205 -10.11 10.60 -1.27
N LEU A 206 -8.90 10.66 -1.84
CA LEU A 206 -8.03 11.83 -1.88
C LEU A 206 -7.97 12.44 -3.28
N ASP A 207 -7.96 11.60 -4.31
CA ASP A 207 -7.95 12.01 -5.71
C ASP A 207 -8.72 10.99 -6.55
N LYS A 208 -9.89 11.38 -7.06
CA LYS A 208 -10.79 10.52 -7.84
C LYS A 208 -10.17 9.96 -9.12
N THR A 209 -9.09 10.57 -9.60
CA THR A 209 -8.39 10.12 -10.81
C THR A 209 -7.22 9.17 -10.52
N ALA A 210 -6.90 8.95 -9.24
CA ALA A 210 -5.71 8.20 -8.82
C ALA A 210 -5.63 6.80 -9.42
N GLY A 211 -6.73 6.02 -9.37
CA GLY A 211 -6.77 4.68 -9.95
C GLY A 211 -6.46 4.70 -11.44
N HIS A 212 -7.17 5.56 -12.19
CA HIS A 212 -6.99 5.69 -13.63
C HIS A 212 -5.55 6.10 -14.00
N ARG A 213 -4.99 7.08 -13.29
CA ARG A 213 -3.63 7.58 -13.51
C ARG A 213 -2.57 6.53 -13.19
N LEU A 214 -2.60 5.96 -11.98
CA LEU A 214 -1.57 5.03 -11.50
C LEU A 214 -1.49 3.76 -12.35
N LEU A 215 -2.63 3.18 -12.74
CA LEU A 215 -2.63 1.97 -13.56
C LEU A 215 -1.86 2.18 -14.89
N ARG A 216 -1.89 3.40 -15.44
CA ARG A 216 -1.20 3.75 -16.70
C ARG A 216 0.25 4.14 -16.47
N GLU A 217 0.52 4.96 -15.46
CA GLU A 217 1.85 5.51 -15.17
C GLU A 217 2.81 4.48 -14.56
N ILE A 218 2.32 3.44 -13.88
CA ILE A 218 3.19 2.43 -13.28
C ILE A 218 3.97 1.65 -14.36
N HIS A 219 5.29 1.65 -14.23
CA HIS A 219 6.22 0.97 -15.13
C HIS A 219 6.32 -0.55 -14.82
N ALA A 220 5.24 -1.29 -15.02
CA ALA A 220 5.24 -2.74 -14.86
C ALA A 220 4.51 -3.45 -16.00
N GLN A 221 5.03 -4.63 -16.39
CA GLN A 221 4.44 -5.45 -17.46
C GLN A 221 3.13 -6.10 -17.02
N ASN A 222 3.03 -6.45 -15.75
CA ASN A 222 1.85 -7.04 -15.15
C ASN A 222 1.36 -6.18 -13.98
N LEU A 223 0.05 -6.17 -13.74
CA LEU A 223 -0.56 -5.56 -12.57
C LEU A 223 -1.36 -6.59 -11.79
N VAL A 224 -1.28 -6.54 -10.46
CA VAL A 224 -2.18 -7.24 -9.56
C VAL A 224 -2.89 -6.20 -8.73
N VAL A 225 -4.18 -6.03 -8.99
CA VAL A 225 -5.02 -5.01 -8.35
C VAL A 225 -6.06 -5.74 -7.52
N SER A 226 -6.17 -5.43 -6.23
CA SER A 226 -7.18 -6.06 -5.38
C SER A 226 -8.13 -5.07 -4.71
N PHE A 227 -9.33 -5.55 -4.43
CA PHE A 227 -10.39 -4.81 -3.76
C PHE A 227 -10.92 -5.62 -2.58
N PRO A 228 -11.29 -4.96 -1.47
CA PRO A 228 -11.91 -5.66 -0.34
C PRO A 228 -13.34 -6.04 -0.70
N ILE A 229 -13.75 -7.29 -0.45
CA ILE A 229 -15.16 -7.72 -0.67
C ILE A 229 -16.03 -7.56 0.59
N HIS A 230 -15.42 -7.14 1.69
CA HIS A 230 -16.07 -6.71 2.92
C HIS A 230 -15.59 -5.29 3.25
N SER A 231 -16.47 -4.44 3.77
CA SER A 231 -16.04 -3.20 4.43
C SER A 231 -15.27 -3.51 5.71
N LEU A 232 -14.47 -2.54 6.19
CA LEU A 232 -13.77 -2.64 7.48
C LEU A 232 -14.70 -2.90 8.69
N GLY A 233 -16.00 -2.64 8.54
CA GLY A 233 -17.05 -2.93 9.53
C GLY A 233 -17.88 -4.21 9.26
N GLY A 234 -17.44 -5.07 8.33
CA GLY A 234 -18.03 -6.40 8.08
C GLY A 234 -19.26 -6.44 7.15
N ARG A 235 -19.68 -5.33 6.55
CA ARG A 235 -20.77 -5.33 5.53
C ARG A 235 -20.21 -5.73 4.17
N SER A 236 -20.91 -6.63 3.45
CA SER A 236 -20.46 -7.22 2.18
C SER A 236 -21.41 -7.05 0.99
N ARG A 237 -22.69 -6.65 1.22
CA ARG A 237 -23.70 -6.63 0.15
C ARG A 237 -23.30 -5.68 -0.99
N GLY A 238 -23.17 -6.23 -2.20
CA GLY A 238 -22.91 -5.48 -3.43
C GLY A 238 -21.46 -5.05 -3.65
N MET A 239 -20.53 -5.38 -2.74
CA MET A 239 -19.15 -4.91 -2.82
C MET A 239 -18.37 -5.54 -3.98
N LEU A 240 -18.62 -6.82 -4.25
CA LEU A 240 -17.99 -7.53 -5.34
C LEU A 240 -18.40 -6.94 -6.68
N GLU A 241 -19.71 -6.81 -6.92
CA GLU A 241 -20.25 -6.27 -8.17
C GLU A 241 -19.85 -4.80 -8.36
N HIS A 242 -19.85 -4.02 -7.27
CA HIS A 242 -19.42 -2.63 -7.30
C HIS A 242 -17.95 -2.49 -7.74
N TYR A 243 -17.04 -3.23 -7.11
CA TYR A 243 -15.61 -3.12 -7.43
C TYR A 243 -15.25 -3.77 -8.76
N GLU A 244 -15.99 -4.79 -9.20
CA GLU A 244 -15.83 -5.31 -10.54
C GLU A 244 -16.21 -4.28 -11.60
N ALA A 245 -17.38 -3.64 -11.46
CA ALA A 245 -17.81 -2.57 -12.36
C ALA A 245 -16.81 -1.39 -12.34
N HIS A 246 -16.37 -0.99 -11.14
CA HIS A 246 -15.41 0.09 -10.97
C HIS A 246 -14.08 -0.22 -11.67
N PHE A 247 -13.52 -1.41 -11.48
CA PHE A 247 -12.25 -1.76 -12.14
C PHE A 247 -12.39 -1.78 -13.67
N ARG A 248 -13.50 -2.29 -14.20
CA ARG A 248 -13.80 -2.27 -15.63
C ARG A 248 -13.85 -0.83 -16.17
N GLU A 249 -14.43 0.10 -15.42
CA GLU A 249 -14.46 1.52 -15.78
C GLU A 249 -13.04 2.12 -15.84
N LEU A 250 -12.18 1.81 -14.85
CA LEU A 250 -10.79 2.31 -14.81
C LEU A 250 -9.96 1.93 -16.03
N ILE A 251 -10.22 0.75 -16.61
CA ILE A 251 -9.50 0.21 -17.76
C ILE A 251 -10.27 0.31 -19.08
N ALA A 252 -11.50 0.86 -19.08
CA ALA A 252 -12.37 0.88 -20.26
C ALA A 252 -11.74 1.56 -21.49
N SER A 253 -10.84 2.51 -21.27
CA SER A 253 -10.13 3.20 -22.36
C SER A 253 -8.91 2.45 -22.90
N VAL A 254 -8.61 1.24 -22.40
CA VAL A 254 -7.42 0.46 -22.76
C VAL A 254 -7.82 -0.75 -23.60
N GLN A 255 -7.27 -0.85 -24.81
CA GLN A 255 -7.73 -1.83 -25.80
C GLN A 255 -6.93 -3.15 -25.81
N HIS A 256 -5.78 -3.21 -25.15
CA HIS A 256 -4.83 -4.33 -25.29
C HIS A 256 -4.48 -5.05 -23.99
N TRP A 257 -5.11 -4.69 -22.88
CA TRP A 257 -4.84 -5.35 -21.62
C TRP A 257 -5.64 -6.64 -21.50
N GLU A 258 -4.93 -7.74 -21.26
CA GLU A 258 -5.56 -9.01 -20.89
C GLU A 258 -5.82 -9.01 -19.39
N MET A 259 -7.00 -9.44 -18.97
CA MET A 259 -7.38 -9.45 -17.56
C MET A 259 -8.04 -10.77 -17.17
N LYS A 260 -7.62 -11.30 -16.03
CA LYS A 260 -8.30 -12.36 -15.29
C LYS A 260 -8.69 -11.84 -13.92
N HIS A 261 -9.81 -12.33 -13.39
CA HIS A 261 -10.18 -12.06 -12.00
C HIS A 261 -10.16 -13.35 -11.18
N LEU A 262 -9.74 -13.23 -9.93
CA LEU A 262 -9.71 -14.27 -8.93
C LEU A 262 -10.53 -13.78 -7.73
N ILE A 263 -11.38 -14.64 -7.19
CA ILE A 263 -12.24 -14.31 -6.04
C ILE A 263 -11.79 -15.16 -4.86
N PHE A 264 -11.42 -14.50 -3.77
CA PHE A 264 -11.08 -15.10 -2.48
C PHE A 264 -12.07 -14.65 -1.42
N ASP A 265 -12.09 -15.34 -0.27
CA ASP A 265 -13.03 -15.06 0.84
C ASP A 265 -12.97 -13.62 1.38
N SER A 266 -11.85 -12.92 1.19
CA SER A 266 -11.67 -11.53 1.65
C SER A 266 -11.27 -10.54 0.57
N GLU A 267 -10.96 -10.98 -0.66
CA GLU A 267 -10.46 -10.12 -1.73
C GLU A 267 -10.95 -10.52 -3.13
N LEU A 268 -11.29 -9.51 -3.94
CA LEU A 268 -11.42 -9.62 -5.39
C LEU A 268 -10.10 -9.15 -5.99
N VAL A 269 -9.46 -9.97 -6.81
CA VAL A 269 -8.15 -9.68 -7.42
C VAL A 269 -8.28 -9.69 -8.93
N PHE A 270 -7.69 -8.69 -9.58
CA PHE A 270 -7.49 -8.63 -11.02
C PHE A 270 -6.01 -8.81 -11.33
N VAL A 271 -5.70 -9.81 -12.14
CA VAL A 271 -4.36 -10.02 -12.72
C VAL A 271 -4.42 -9.52 -14.16
N VAL A 272 -3.62 -8.52 -14.46
CA VAL A 272 -3.62 -7.80 -15.74
C VAL A 272 -2.25 -7.91 -16.41
N ARG A 273 -2.24 -8.19 -17.72
CA ARG A 273 -1.05 -8.11 -18.58
C ARG A 273 -1.19 -6.89 -19.49
N LYS A 274 -0.18 -6.01 -19.47
CA LYS A 274 -0.18 -4.75 -20.23
C LYS A 274 0.21 -4.92 -21.69
#